data_AF-A0A4R0PFI0-F1
#
_entry.id   AF-A0A4R0PFI0-F1
#
_cell.length_a   1.000
_cell.length_b   1.000
_cell.length_c   1.000
_cell.angle_alpha   90.00
_cell.angle_beta   90.00
_cell.angle_gamma   90.00
#
_symmetry.space_group_name_H-M   'P 1'
#
loop_
_entity.id
_entity.type
_entity.pdbx_description
1 polymer ?
#
loop_
_entity_poly.entity_id
_entity_poly.type
_entity_poly.pdbx_seq_one_letter_code
_entity_poly.pdbx_strand_id
1 'polypeptide(L)'
;MAGQPLTTRTDDLKDAHRQWLRRIQGDLGLSLSAIAKGAGVSSSTLSRFMNDANHPHALSATTISRIIDAYGVDGPPMSAGALNVTGYRQAVWNVVHALHEAGALQSGDARMTADAVVDLADWLTDEDHSSAEENAAIISFQAERLKRNA
;
A
#
# COMPACT_ATOMS: atom_id res chain seq x y z
N MET A 1 24.11 -17.06 -29.89
CA MET A 1 23.72 -16.95 -28.47
C MET A 1 22.34 -16.33 -28.42
N ALA A 2 21.35 -17.05 -27.92
CA ALA A 2 19.95 -16.62 -27.94
C ALA A 2 19.76 -15.42 -26.98
N GLY A 3 19.15 -14.34 -27.48
CA GLY A 3 18.82 -13.17 -26.69
C GLY A 3 17.85 -13.54 -25.56
N GLN A 4 18.13 -13.09 -24.35
CA GLN A 4 17.19 -13.20 -23.23
C GLN A 4 15.91 -12.40 -23.56
N PRO A 5 14.71 -12.96 -23.36
CA PRO A 5 13.47 -12.26 -23.63
C PRO A 5 13.22 -11.15 -22.60
N LEU A 6 12.57 -10.07 -23.03
CA LEU A 6 12.11 -8.94 -22.21
C LEU A 6 10.93 -9.36 -21.32
N THR A 7 11.19 -10.18 -20.30
CA THR A 7 10.22 -10.62 -19.28
C THR A 7 10.64 -10.04 -17.93
N THR A 8 10.31 -8.77 -17.64
CA THR A 8 11.01 -8.03 -16.59
C THR A 8 10.15 -7.13 -15.69
N ARG A 9 8.81 -7.22 -15.75
CA ARG A 9 7.97 -6.47 -14.78
C ARG A 9 6.61 -7.11 -14.47
N THR A 10 5.93 -7.62 -15.50
CA THR A 10 4.64 -8.30 -15.33
C THR A 10 4.80 -9.67 -14.67
N ASP A 11 5.93 -10.35 -14.93
CA ASP A 11 6.22 -11.64 -14.31
C ASP A 11 6.54 -11.49 -12.82
N ASP A 12 7.34 -10.48 -12.46
CA ASP A 12 7.63 -10.15 -11.05
C ASP A 12 6.34 -9.79 -10.28
N LEU A 13 5.43 -9.06 -10.91
CA LEU A 13 4.13 -8.73 -10.33
C LEU A 13 3.25 -9.97 -10.09
N LYS A 14 3.21 -10.88 -11.08
CA LYS A 14 2.47 -12.14 -10.93
C LYS A 14 3.04 -12.97 -9.79
N ASP A 15 4.36 -13.03 -9.68
CA ASP A 15 5.02 -13.80 -8.63
C ASP A 15 4.80 -13.18 -7.24
N ALA A 16 4.82 -11.85 -7.13
CA ALA A 16 4.44 -11.15 -5.90
C ALA A 16 2.99 -11.46 -5.48
N HIS A 17 2.05 -11.45 -6.42
CA HIS A 17 0.65 -11.80 -6.14
C HIS A 17 0.49 -13.27 -5.75
N ARG A 18 1.23 -14.20 -6.37
CA ARG A 18 1.21 -15.62 -5.99
C ARG A 18 1.79 -15.83 -4.61
N GLN A 19 2.89 -15.16 -4.29
CA GLN A 19 3.51 -15.22 -2.97
C GLN A 19 2.59 -14.65 -1.89
N TRP A 20 1.92 -13.53 -2.19
CA TRP A 20 0.90 -12.94 -1.34
C TRP A 20 -0.27 -13.89 -1.07
N LEU A 21 -0.82 -14.55 -2.09
CA LEU A 21 -1.88 -15.56 -1.90
C LEU A 21 -1.41 -16.73 -1.04
N ARG A 22 -0.18 -17.23 -1.24
CA ARG A 22 0.38 -18.30 -0.39
C ARG A 22 0.51 -17.87 1.07
N ARG A 23 0.95 -16.62 1.30
CA ARG A 23 1.03 -16.04 2.65
C ARG A 23 -0.34 -16.01 3.31
N ILE A 24 -1.35 -15.49 2.62
CA ILE A 24 -2.74 -15.45 3.15
C ILE A 24 -3.26 -16.85 3.48
N GLN A 25 -2.99 -17.85 2.63
CA GLN A 25 -3.38 -19.24 2.92
C GLN A 25 -2.72 -19.76 4.21
N GLY A 26 -1.44 -19.43 4.42
CA GLY A 26 -0.71 -19.77 5.63
C GLY A 26 -1.29 -19.07 6.87
N ASP A 27 -1.50 -17.75 6.78
CA ASP A 27 -1.97 -16.91 7.87
C ASP A 27 -3.40 -17.27 8.32
N LEU A 28 -4.30 -17.56 7.36
CA LEU A 28 -5.71 -17.85 7.62
C LEU A 28 -6.03 -19.35 7.77
N GLY A 29 -5.11 -20.24 7.36
CA GLY A 29 -5.38 -21.68 7.29
C GLY A 29 -6.46 -22.06 6.27
N LEU A 30 -6.73 -21.19 5.28
CA LEU A 30 -7.80 -21.38 4.29
C LEU A 30 -7.27 -21.86 2.95
N SER A 31 -8.09 -22.63 2.23
CA SER A 31 -7.83 -22.98 0.83
C SER A 31 -8.10 -21.79 -0.09
N LEU A 32 -7.44 -21.74 -1.27
CA LEU A 32 -7.73 -20.71 -2.28
C LEU A 32 -9.22 -20.66 -2.68
N SER A 33 -9.89 -21.81 -2.72
CA SER A 33 -11.32 -21.87 -3.04
C SER A 33 -12.18 -21.25 -1.93
N ALA A 34 -11.81 -21.45 -0.66
CA ALA A 34 -12.46 -20.79 0.46
C ALA A 34 -12.21 -19.28 0.46
N ILE A 35 -10.95 -18.87 0.23
CA ILE A 35 -10.56 -17.46 0.09
C ILE A 35 -11.39 -16.79 -1.01
N ALA A 36 -11.40 -17.38 -2.22
CA ALA A 36 -12.17 -16.88 -3.35
C ALA A 36 -13.66 -16.75 -3.02
N LYS A 37 -14.25 -17.78 -2.40
CA LYS A 37 -15.67 -17.80 -2.03
C LYS A 37 -16.01 -16.67 -1.05
N GLY A 38 -15.24 -16.48 0.01
CA GLY A 38 -15.50 -15.42 0.98
C GLY A 38 -15.25 -14.01 0.43
N ALA A 39 -14.34 -13.86 -0.55
CA ALA A 39 -14.10 -12.61 -1.26
C ALA A 39 -15.10 -12.34 -2.42
N GLY A 40 -16.05 -13.24 -2.70
CA GLY A 40 -16.94 -13.11 -3.86
C GLY A 40 -16.18 -13.13 -5.20
N VAL A 41 -15.09 -13.89 -5.28
CA VAL A 41 -14.26 -14.13 -6.46
C VAL A 41 -14.48 -15.58 -6.92
N SER A 42 -14.42 -15.84 -8.23
CA SER A 42 -14.55 -17.22 -8.72
C SER A 42 -13.37 -18.07 -8.23
N SER A 43 -13.64 -19.27 -7.70
CA SER A 43 -12.57 -20.19 -7.29
C SER A 43 -11.66 -20.56 -8.45
N SER A 44 -12.20 -20.64 -9.68
CA SER A 44 -11.41 -20.85 -10.89
C SER A 44 -10.43 -19.71 -11.19
N THR A 45 -10.73 -18.47 -10.80
CA THR A 45 -9.84 -17.32 -11.00
C THR A 45 -8.56 -17.49 -10.20
N LEU A 46 -8.68 -17.70 -8.87
CA LEU A 46 -7.50 -17.83 -8.01
C LEU A 46 -6.75 -19.14 -8.30
N SER A 47 -7.46 -20.25 -8.52
CA SER A 47 -6.83 -21.53 -8.83
C SER A 47 -6.09 -21.51 -10.18
N ARG A 48 -6.65 -20.87 -11.23
CA ARG A 48 -5.93 -20.74 -12.51
C ARG A 48 -4.72 -19.84 -12.37
N PHE A 49 -4.86 -18.69 -11.71
CA PHE A 49 -3.75 -17.76 -11.49
C PHE A 49 -2.57 -18.41 -10.74
N MET A 50 -2.87 -19.27 -9.76
CA MET A 50 -1.87 -19.95 -8.94
C MET A 50 -1.22 -21.16 -9.62
N ASN A 51 -1.96 -21.90 -10.44
CA ASN A 51 -1.49 -23.15 -11.06
C ASN A 51 -0.95 -22.96 -12.48
N ASP A 52 -1.33 -21.89 -13.18
CA ASP A 52 -0.83 -21.57 -14.51
C ASP A 52 0.33 -20.56 -14.42
N ALA A 53 1.56 -21.07 -14.59
CA ALA A 53 2.77 -20.25 -14.59
C ALA A 53 2.74 -19.19 -15.71
N ASN A 54 2.13 -19.54 -16.85
CA ASN A 54 2.04 -18.69 -18.05
C ASN A 54 0.75 -17.85 -18.08
N HIS A 55 0.04 -17.74 -16.96
CA HIS A 55 -1.17 -16.93 -16.90
C HIS A 55 -0.87 -15.50 -17.43
N PRO A 56 -1.63 -15.00 -18.43
CA PRO A 56 -1.27 -13.81 -19.17
C PRO A 56 -1.38 -12.52 -18.35
N HIS A 57 -2.12 -12.55 -17.24
CA HIS A 57 -2.43 -11.38 -16.44
C HIS A 57 -2.15 -11.59 -14.95
N ALA A 58 -1.72 -10.51 -14.28
CA ALA A 58 -1.77 -10.41 -12.83
C ALA A 58 -3.23 -10.31 -12.34
N LEU A 59 -3.45 -10.56 -11.05
CA LEU A 59 -4.75 -10.27 -10.43
C LEU A 59 -5.12 -8.79 -10.60
N SER A 60 -6.39 -8.52 -10.89
CA SER A 60 -6.90 -7.15 -10.97
C SER A 60 -6.95 -6.50 -9.59
N ALA A 61 -6.82 -5.17 -9.56
CA ALA A 61 -7.00 -4.39 -8.33
C ALA A 61 -8.33 -4.70 -7.64
N THR A 62 -9.43 -4.84 -8.40
CA THR A 62 -10.74 -5.23 -7.85
C THR A 62 -10.73 -6.59 -7.15
N THR A 63 -9.99 -7.56 -7.68
CA THR A 63 -9.86 -8.89 -7.04
C THR A 63 -9.08 -8.79 -5.75
N ILE A 64 -8.00 -8.00 -5.75
CA ILE A 64 -7.15 -7.75 -4.58
C ILE A 64 -7.96 -7.04 -3.49
N SER A 65 -8.64 -5.95 -3.80
CA SER A 65 -9.48 -5.20 -2.84
C SER A 65 -10.54 -6.09 -2.21
N ARG A 66 -11.23 -6.92 -2.98
CA ARG A 66 -12.23 -7.85 -2.44
C ARG A 66 -11.67 -8.84 -1.43
N ILE A 67 -10.44 -9.31 -1.64
CA ILE A 67 -9.77 -10.23 -0.70
C ILE A 67 -9.33 -9.46 0.56
N ILE A 68 -8.79 -8.25 0.41
CA ILE A 68 -8.43 -7.37 1.52
C ILE A 68 -9.67 -7.08 2.39
N ASP A 69 -10.77 -6.65 1.78
CA ASP A 69 -12.01 -6.29 2.47
C ASP A 69 -12.64 -7.49 3.20
N ALA A 70 -12.58 -8.69 2.59
CA ALA A 70 -13.21 -9.88 3.17
C ALA A 70 -12.43 -10.46 4.36
N TYR A 71 -11.11 -10.30 4.40
CA TYR A 71 -10.26 -10.97 5.39
C TYR A 71 -9.42 -10.02 6.26
N GLY A 72 -9.46 -8.71 6.00
CA GLY A 72 -8.70 -7.70 6.75
C GLY A 72 -7.18 -7.88 6.63
N VAL A 73 -6.70 -8.41 5.50
CA VAL A 73 -5.29 -8.70 5.25
C VAL A 73 -4.62 -7.55 4.49
N ASP A 74 -3.31 -7.37 4.70
CA ASP A 74 -2.54 -6.44 3.88
C ASP A 74 -2.51 -6.87 2.41
N GLY A 75 -2.50 -5.89 1.49
CA GLY A 75 -2.40 -6.13 0.05
C GLY A 75 -1.07 -6.76 -0.40
N PRO A 76 -0.99 -7.24 -1.64
CA PRO A 76 0.26 -7.75 -2.19
C PRO A 76 1.30 -6.62 -2.31
N PRO A 77 2.58 -6.90 -2.02
CA PRO A 77 3.65 -5.96 -2.31
C PRO A 77 3.69 -5.70 -3.82
N MET A 78 3.70 -4.42 -4.20
CA MET A 78 3.56 -3.90 -5.56
C MET A 78 2.18 -4.07 -6.22
N SER A 79 1.19 -3.34 -5.74
CA SER A 79 0.13 -2.83 -6.63
C SER A 79 0.41 -1.36 -6.90
N ALA A 80 1.07 -1.04 -8.02
CA ALA A 80 1.41 0.33 -8.44
C ALA A 80 0.17 1.17 -8.84
N GLY A 81 -0.92 1.07 -8.09
CA GLY A 81 -2.20 1.73 -8.38
C GLY A 81 -3.35 1.35 -7.47
N ALA A 82 -3.16 0.43 -6.51
CA ALA A 82 -4.08 0.28 -5.40
C ALA A 82 -3.39 0.91 -4.19
N LEU A 83 -3.94 2.01 -3.67
CA LEU A 83 -3.47 2.65 -2.45
C LEU A 83 -3.11 1.56 -1.43
N ASN A 84 -1.84 1.51 -1.03
CA ASN A 84 -1.41 0.71 0.09
C ASN A 84 -2.02 1.34 1.34
N VAL A 85 -3.28 1.00 1.67
CA VAL A 85 -4.03 1.58 2.79
C VAL A 85 -3.25 1.42 4.10
N THR A 86 -2.49 0.34 4.25
CA THR A 86 -1.60 0.11 5.41
C THR A 86 -0.40 1.07 5.39
N GLY A 87 0.26 1.24 4.24
CA GLY A 87 1.36 2.19 4.07
C GLY A 87 0.93 3.65 4.23
N TYR A 88 -0.22 4.02 3.66
CA TYR A 88 -0.84 5.33 3.83
C TYR A 88 -1.25 5.56 5.30
N ARG A 89 -1.88 4.58 5.95
CA ARG A 89 -2.22 4.66 7.38
C ARG A 89 -0.97 4.85 8.23
N GLN A 90 0.11 4.13 7.93
CA GLN A 90 1.37 4.25 8.65
C GLN A 90 2.04 5.61 8.40
N ALA A 91 2.00 6.11 7.16
CA ALA A 91 2.47 7.45 6.82
C ALA A 91 1.69 8.51 7.60
N VAL A 92 0.36 8.48 7.55
CA VAL A 92 -0.53 9.38 8.33
C VAL A 92 -0.21 9.29 9.83
N TRP A 93 -0.02 8.09 10.38
CA TRP A 93 0.34 7.92 11.79
C TRP A 93 1.69 8.58 12.13
N ASN A 94 2.73 8.38 11.30
CA ASN A 94 4.05 8.99 11.49
C ASN A 94 3.97 10.52 11.44
N VAL A 95 3.19 11.07 10.51
CA VAL A 95 2.96 12.51 10.35
C VAL A 95 2.31 13.11 11.59
N VAL A 96 1.21 12.52 12.04
CA VAL A 96 0.49 13.00 13.23
C VAL A 96 1.38 12.94 14.47
N HIS A 97 2.17 11.87 14.62
CA HIS A 97 3.14 11.75 15.70
C HIS A 97 4.20 12.85 15.66
N ALA A 98 4.80 13.09 14.49
CA ALA A 98 5.82 14.12 14.32
C ALA A 98 5.29 15.54 14.57
N LEU A 99 4.07 15.84 14.10
CA LEU A 99 3.40 17.12 14.36
C LEU A 99 3.04 17.29 15.85
N HIS A 100 2.70 16.20 16.53
CA HIS A 100 2.46 16.19 17.98
C HIS A 100 3.73 16.51 18.76
N GLU A 101 4.83 15.81 18.46
CA GLU A 101 6.14 16.04 19.10
C GLU A 101 6.65 17.46 18.84
N ALA A 102 6.38 18.02 17.67
CA ALA A 102 6.73 19.41 17.34
C ALA A 102 5.83 20.46 18.04
N GLY A 103 4.79 20.04 18.77
CA GLY A 103 3.80 20.91 19.41
C GLY A 103 2.85 21.62 18.45
N ALA A 104 2.86 21.25 17.16
CA ALA A 104 2.14 21.97 16.10
C ALA A 104 0.63 21.68 16.10
N LEU A 105 0.21 20.52 16.62
CA LEU A 105 -1.21 20.14 16.72
C LEU A 105 -2.00 20.97 17.76
N GLN A 106 -1.31 21.67 18.67
CA GLN A 106 -1.95 22.44 19.75
C GLN A 106 -2.24 23.89 19.36
N SER A 107 -1.69 24.37 18.24
CA SER A 107 -1.73 25.78 17.83
C SER A 107 -2.52 26.03 16.54
N GLY A 108 -2.65 25.05 15.64
CA GLY A 108 -3.28 25.26 14.34
C GLY A 108 -4.81 25.13 14.30
N ASP A 109 -5.44 25.86 13.39
CA ASP A 109 -6.83 25.61 12.98
C ASP A 109 -7.00 24.15 12.48
N ALA A 110 -8.17 23.56 12.76
CA ALA A 110 -8.43 22.15 12.48
C ALA A 110 -8.32 21.82 10.98
N ARG A 111 -8.70 22.75 10.10
CA ARG A 111 -8.61 22.57 8.65
C ARG A 111 -7.16 22.63 8.18
N MET A 112 -6.38 23.59 8.66
CA MET A 112 -4.95 23.69 8.30
C MET A 112 -4.15 22.48 8.77
N THR A 113 -4.51 21.93 9.93
CA THR A 113 -3.91 20.70 10.45
C THR A 113 -4.24 19.51 9.56
N ALA A 114 -5.49 19.38 9.12
CA ALA A 114 -5.90 18.32 8.19
C ALA A 114 -5.18 18.43 6.84
N ASP A 115 -5.11 19.63 6.26
CA ASP A 115 -4.40 19.86 4.99
C ASP A 115 -2.91 19.51 5.10
N ALA A 116 -2.24 19.90 6.19
CA ALA A 116 -0.84 19.56 6.42
C ALA A 116 -0.59 18.05 6.60
N VAL A 117 -1.54 17.32 7.20
CA VAL A 117 -1.46 15.86 7.34
C VAL A 117 -1.60 15.16 5.99
N VAL A 118 -2.53 15.62 5.14
CA VAL A 118 -2.72 15.06 3.80
C VAL A 118 -1.51 15.35 2.92
N ASP A 119 -1.03 16.60 2.88
CA ASP A 119 0.14 17.00 2.08
C ASP A 119 1.38 16.14 2.43
N LEU A 120 1.62 15.90 3.73
CA LEU A 120 2.78 15.12 4.16
C LEU A 120 2.59 13.61 3.97
N ALA A 121 1.36 13.10 4.08
CA ALA A 121 1.05 11.70 3.78
C ALA A 121 1.21 11.41 2.28
N ASP A 122 0.71 12.29 1.42
CA ASP A 122 0.86 12.17 -0.04
C ASP A 122 2.34 12.19 -0.42
N TRP A 123 3.12 13.09 0.16
CA TRP A 123 4.58 13.18 -0.06
C TRP A 123 5.34 11.93 0.42
N LEU A 124 5.03 11.39 1.60
CA LEU A 124 5.66 10.16 2.12
C LEU A 124 5.31 8.91 1.30
N THR A 125 4.22 8.98 0.52
CA THR A 125 3.83 7.89 -0.38
C THR A 125 4.39 8.03 -1.79
N ASP A 126 5.09 9.13 -2.09
CA ASP A 126 5.82 9.31 -3.34
C ASP A 126 7.17 8.56 -3.27
N GLU A 127 7.44 7.68 -4.24
CA GLU A 127 8.62 6.79 -4.23
C GLU A 127 9.96 7.55 -4.38
N ASP A 128 9.92 8.82 -4.77
CA ASP A 128 11.12 9.65 -5.05
C ASP A 128 11.67 10.40 -3.82
N HIS A 129 11.05 10.22 -2.64
CA HIS A 129 11.32 11.05 -1.45
C HIS A 129 11.77 10.25 -0.21
N SER A 130 12.62 9.24 -0.41
CA SER A 130 12.94 8.23 0.61
C SER A 130 14.08 8.57 1.59
N SER A 131 14.66 9.78 1.58
CA SER A 131 15.74 10.12 2.52
C SER A 131 15.21 10.61 3.87
N ALA A 132 15.74 10.03 4.96
CA ALA A 132 15.33 10.41 6.31
C ALA A 132 15.62 11.89 6.66
N GLU A 133 16.59 12.50 5.97
CA GLU A 133 16.99 13.89 6.17
C GLU A 133 16.01 14.87 5.49
N GLU A 134 15.53 14.55 4.29
CA GLU A 134 14.48 15.33 3.62
C GLU A 134 13.15 15.24 4.37
N ASN A 135 12.83 14.07 4.94
CA ASN A 135 11.64 13.88 5.78
C ASN A 135 11.64 14.85 6.98
N ALA A 136 12.78 14.96 7.68
CA ALA A 136 12.92 15.82 8.84
C ALA A 136 12.81 17.32 8.50
N ALA A 137 13.33 17.72 7.33
CA ALA A 137 13.27 19.10 6.86
C ALA A 137 11.83 19.55 6.53
N ILE A 138 11.04 18.70 5.87
CA ILE A 138 9.64 19.03 5.53
C ILE A 138 8.74 19.02 6.77
N ILE A 139 8.91 18.06 7.68
CA ILE A 139 8.20 18.04 8.97
C ILE A 139 8.43 19.36 9.72
N SER A 140 9.68 19.80 9.79
CA SER A 140 10.06 21.06 10.43
C SER A 140 9.43 22.27 9.74
N PHE A 141 9.42 22.30 8.41
CA PHE A 141 8.80 23.36 7.63
C PHE A 141 7.28 23.47 7.86
N GLN A 142 6.56 22.35 7.85
CA GLN A 142 5.11 22.35 8.07
C GLN A 142 4.74 22.71 9.50
N ALA A 143 5.50 22.20 10.49
CA ALA A 143 5.32 22.60 11.88
C ALA A 143 5.50 24.11 12.07
N GLU A 144 6.49 24.72 11.42
CA GLU A 144 6.74 26.15 11.48
C GLU A 144 5.68 26.97 10.74
N ARG A 145 5.12 26.44 9.64
CA ARG A 145 4.00 27.06 8.93
C ARG A 145 2.73 27.06 9.77
N LEU A 146 2.44 25.98 10.49
CA LEU A 146 1.30 25.88 11.41
C LEU A 146 1.44 26.84 12.59
N LYS A 147 2.64 26.97 13.16
CA LYS A 147 2.91 27.91 14.26
C LYS A 147 2.77 29.38 13.87
N ARG A 148 3.08 29.73 12.61
CA ARG A 148 2.99 31.12 12.12
C ARG A 148 1.58 31.60 11.77
N ASN A 149 0.64 30.68 11.60
CA ASN A 149 -0.76 30.99 11.24
C ASN A 149 -1.76 30.63 12.34
N ALA A 150 -1.24 30.36 13.55
CA ALA A 150 -1.96 30.20 14.81
C ALA A 150 -2.16 31.57 15.48
#